data_AF-A0A7Z9VF71-F1
#
_entry.id   AF-A0A7Z9VF71-F1
#
_cell.length_a   1.000
_cell.length_b   1.000
_cell.length_c   1.000
_cell.angle_alpha   90.00
_cell.angle_beta   90.00
_cell.angle_gamma   90.00
#
_symmetry.space_group_name_H-M   'P 1'
#
loop_
_entity.id
_entity.type
_entity.pdbx_description
1 polymer ?
#
loop_
_entity_poly.entity_id
_entity_poly.type
_entity_poly.pdbx_seq_one_letter_code
_entity_poly.pdbx_strand_id
1 'polypeptide(L)'
;DTIRFLNNELQSQRSAAEAKDNEYQEVVISKSNLGSQLNEEIDSLRSQLNDMQVQLEQSRTRAREESARLREEVERLVQDNSATVYKLQRDLSISENLLKRSNDRIDELKREIVREQTFAMVEPDGEVLNVSEELGKAWINLGTNDRLRRGLVFDVFAYQKGGKRISKGRIEVLSIQDRYSEVAILENLDRFNPISTGDMIASPFYDGEDVPVFVFAGDTATNGRYSLEDMARKIELFGGVVSDKVQLNTDFVVAVKGYEETPEYDLARDLGVTILREAELLEFIDF
;
A
#
# COMPACT_ATOMS: atom_id res chain seq x y z
N ASP A 1 -103.66 71.14 64.37
CA ASP A 1 -102.40 70.97 63.60
C ASP A 1 -101.51 69.82 64.05
N THR A 2 -101.41 69.53 65.35
CA THR A 2 -100.57 68.44 65.91
C THR A 2 -100.92 67.02 65.43
N ILE A 3 -102.21 66.67 65.30
CA ILE A 3 -102.63 65.31 64.89
C ILE A 3 -102.28 65.01 63.42
N ARG A 4 -102.38 66.00 62.52
CA ARG A 4 -102.00 65.85 61.10
C ARG A 4 -100.50 65.67 60.93
N PHE A 5 -99.71 66.39 61.73
CA PHE A 5 -98.25 66.28 61.75
C PHE A 5 -97.80 64.89 62.23
N LEU A 6 -98.36 64.40 63.34
CA LEU A 6 -98.09 63.06 63.87
C LEU A 6 -98.46 61.94 62.89
N ASN A 7 -99.57 62.06 62.15
CA ASN A 7 -99.94 61.08 61.12
C ASN A 7 -98.98 61.08 59.93
N ASN A 8 -98.54 62.26 59.47
CA ASN A 8 -97.55 62.37 58.40
C ASN A 8 -96.18 61.81 58.83
N GLU A 9 -95.76 62.07 60.08
CA GLU A 9 -94.52 61.55 60.67
C GLU A 9 -94.56 60.01 60.79
N LEU A 10 -95.68 59.46 61.26
CA LEU A 10 -95.88 58.02 61.41
C LEU A 10 -95.96 57.30 60.05
N GLN A 11 -96.57 57.94 59.06
CA GLN A 11 -96.59 57.44 57.67
C GLN A 11 -95.18 57.49 57.05
N SER A 12 -94.42 58.55 57.29
CA SER A 12 -93.02 58.67 56.87
C SER A 12 -92.13 57.61 57.51
N GLN A 13 -92.28 57.35 58.81
CA GLN A 13 -91.53 56.31 59.51
C GLN A 13 -91.89 54.91 59.02
N ARG A 14 -93.16 54.63 58.72
CA ARG A 14 -93.58 53.36 58.11
C ARG A 14 -92.97 53.17 56.73
N SER A 15 -93.01 54.19 55.87
CA SER A 15 -92.37 54.12 54.56
C SER A 15 -90.85 53.94 54.65
N ALA A 16 -90.20 54.56 55.65
CA ALA A 16 -88.77 54.39 55.87
C ALA A 16 -88.43 52.99 56.41
N ALA A 17 -89.28 52.42 57.26
CA ALA A 17 -89.14 51.05 57.76
C ALA A 17 -89.35 50.02 56.66
N GLU A 18 -90.37 50.19 55.81
CA GLU A 18 -90.61 49.35 54.63
C GLU A 18 -89.47 49.46 53.60
N ALA A 19 -88.92 50.65 53.37
CA ALA A 19 -87.76 50.83 52.50
C ALA A 19 -86.50 50.12 53.05
N LYS A 20 -86.26 50.23 54.37
CA LYS A 20 -85.18 49.52 55.07
C LYS A 20 -85.34 48.00 55.02
N ASP A 21 -86.58 47.50 55.15
CA ASP A 21 -86.87 46.07 55.10
C ASP A 21 -86.68 45.52 53.68
N ASN A 22 -87.12 46.25 52.66
CA ASN A 22 -86.87 45.91 51.25
C ASN A 22 -85.37 45.90 50.92
N GLU A 23 -84.61 46.91 51.38
CA GLU A 23 -83.15 46.97 51.23
C GLU A 23 -82.48 45.77 51.93
N TYR A 24 -82.94 45.41 53.14
CA TYR A 24 -82.44 44.24 53.86
C TYR A 24 -82.72 42.93 53.11
N GLN A 25 -83.94 42.75 52.60
CA GLN A 25 -84.31 41.58 51.79
C GLN A 25 -83.45 41.48 50.52
N GLU A 26 -83.21 42.59 49.83
CA GLU A 26 -82.36 42.64 48.64
C GLU A 26 -80.89 42.29 48.96
N VAL A 27 -80.38 42.74 50.10
CA VAL A 27 -79.05 42.36 50.61
C VAL A 27 -78.98 40.88 50.98
N VAL A 28 -80.03 40.32 51.59
CA VAL A 28 -80.09 38.89 51.94
C VAL A 28 -80.11 38.03 50.67
N ILE A 29 -80.93 38.39 49.68
CA ILE A 29 -81.02 37.69 48.40
C ILE A 29 -79.68 37.76 47.65
N SER A 30 -79.07 38.95 47.55
CA SER A 30 -77.79 39.10 46.87
C SER A 30 -76.66 38.31 47.55
N LYS A 31 -76.59 38.32 48.89
CA LYS A 31 -75.63 37.49 49.65
C LYS A 31 -75.90 36.00 49.45
N SER A 32 -77.15 35.56 49.41
CA SER A 32 -77.50 34.17 49.16
C SER A 32 -77.07 33.73 47.75
N ASN A 33 -77.33 34.57 46.74
CA ASN A 33 -76.91 34.31 45.37
C ASN A 33 -75.39 34.23 45.24
N LEU A 34 -74.67 35.17 45.87
CA LEU A 34 -73.21 35.16 45.93
C LEU A 34 -72.68 33.91 46.63
N GLY A 35 -73.32 33.48 47.72
CA GLY A 35 -72.98 32.23 48.42
C GLY A 35 -73.16 30.99 47.54
N SER A 36 -74.22 30.95 46.73
CA SER A 36 -74.43 29.87 45.75
C SER A 36 -73.34 29.87 44.67
N GLN A 37 -73.04 31.04 44.09
CA GLN A 37 -72.01 31.20 43.06
C GLN A 37 -70.61 30.78 43.56
N LEU A 38 -70.25 31.20 44.78
CA LEU A 38 -68.97 30.82 45.39
C LEU A 38 -68.89 29.31 45.66
N ASN A 39 -69.99 28.68 46.08
CA ASN A 39 -70.02 27.23 46.27
C ASN A 39 -69.88 26.48 44.94
N GLU A 40 -70.56 26.91 43.89
CA GLU A 40 -70.42 26.36 42.54
C GLU A 40 -68.97 26.50 42.02
N GLU A 41 -68.33 27.65 42.26
CA GLU A 41 -66.93 27.88 41.89
C GLU A 41 -65.97 27.01 42.70
N ILE A 42 -66.17 26.86 44.01
CA ILE A 42 -65.38 25.98 44.86
C ILE A 42 -65.48 24.53 44.40
N ASP A 43 -66.68 24.05 44.07
CA ASP A 43 -66.88 22.69 43.60
C ASP A 43 -66.26 22.47 42.22
N SER A 44 -66.35 23.46 41.32
CA SER A 44 -65.66 23.43 40.02
C SER A 44 -64.13 23.38 40.19
N LEU A 45 -63.56 24.24 41.03
CA LEU A 45 -62.12 24.27 41.31
C LEU A 45 -61.64 22.97 41.96
N ARG A 46 -62.42 22.38 42.87
CA ARG A 46 -62.13 21.07 43.46
C ARG A 46 -62.10 19.96 42.40
N SER A 47 -63.06 19.96 41.47
CA SER A 47 -63.09 19.01 40.36
C SER A 47 -61.86 19.17 39.46
N GLN A 48 -61.52 20.40 39.06
CA GLN A 48 -60.34 20.68 38.24
C GLN A 48 -59.04 20.27 38.93
N LEU A 49 -58.92 20.53 40.24
CA LEU A 49 -57.74 20.18 41.02
C LEU A 49 -57.58 18.65 41.10
N ASN A 50 -58.67 17.91 41.29
CA ASN A 50 -58.66 16.46 41.27
C ASN A 50 -58.27 15.90 39.88
N ASP A 51 -58.88 16.41 38.81
CA ASP A 51 -58.54 16.01 37.44
C ASP A 51 -57.07 16.29 37.12
N MET A 52 -56.55 17.45 37.52
CA MET A 52 -55.15 17.82 37.30
C MET A 52 -54.20 16.96 38.13
N GLN A 53 -54.58 16.58 39.36
CA GLN A 53 -53.81 15.62 40.17
C GLN A 53 -53.74 14.25 39.49
N VAL A 54 -54.87 13.75 38.98
CA VAL A 54 -54.92 12.47 38.25
C VAL A 54 -54.06 12.53 36.98
N GLN A 55 -54.16 13.61 36.19
CA GLN A 55 -53.34 13.78 34.99
C GLN A 55 -51.84 13.84 35.30
N LEU A 56 -51.45 14.55 36.37
CA LEU A 56 -50.06 14.64 36.79
C LEU A 56 -49.52 13.28 37.23
N GLU A 57 -50.29 12.51 38.00
CA GLU A 57 -49.92 11.16 38.46
C GLU A 57 -49.74 10.20 37.27
N GLN A 58 -50.66 10.26 36.30
CA GLN A 58 -50.58 9.48 35.05
C GLN A 58 -49.35 9.88 34.22
N SER A 59 -49.10 11.18 34.04
CA SER A 59 -47.94 11.68 33.30
C SER A 59 -46.63 11.27 33.97
N ARG A 60 -46.56 11.32 35.30
CA ARG A 60 -45.37 10.88 36.06
C ARG A 60 -45.14 9.39 35.91
N THR A 61 -46.19 8.59 35.95
CA THR A 61 -46.10 7.14 35.77
C THR A 61 -45.60 6.80 34.36
N ARG A 62 -46.17 7.42 33.31
CA ARG A 62 -45.71 7.24 31.92
C ARG A 62 -44.25 7.65 31.74
N ALA A 63 -43.85 8.81 32.26
CA ALA A 63 -42.46 9.28 32.15
C ALA A 63 -41.47 8.36 32.89
N ARG A 64 -41.87 7.78 34.03
CA ARG A 64 -41.06 6.79 34.76
C ARG A 64 -40.90 5.49 33.97
N GLU A 65 -41.99 4.98 33.41
CA GLU A 65 -41.96 3.76 32.59
C GLU A 65 -41.11 3.95 31.32
N GLU A 66 -41.28 5.08 30.63
CA GLU A 66 -40.49 5.43 29.46
C GLU A 66 -38.99 5.59 29.80
N SER A 67 -38.68 6.28 30.89
CA SER A 67 -37.30 6.42 31.38
C SER A 67 -36.68 5.08 31.73
N ALA A 68 -37.44 4.15 32.31
CA ALA A 68 -36.96 2.81 32.62
C ALA A 68 -36.69 2.00 31.34
N ARG A 69 -37.59 2.06 30.35
CA ARG A 69 -37.41 1.40 29.05
C ARG A 69 -36.20 1.94 28.29
N LEU A 70 -36.06 3.26 28.21
CA LEU A 70 -34.93 3.90 27.54
C LEU A 70 -33.59 3.55 28.20
N ARG A 71 -33.55 3.46 29.54
CA ARG A 71 -32.34 3.02 30.25
C ARG A 71 -31.96 1.58 29.91
N GLU A 72 -32.93 0.68 29.90
CA GLU A 72 -32.71 -0.73 29.54
C GLU A 72 -32.26 -0.87 28.08
N GLU A 73 -32.84 -0.09 27.17
CA GLU A 73 -32.45 -0.07 25.75
C GLU A 73 -31.03 0.48 25.56
N VAL A 74 -30.67 1.56 26.23
CA VAL A 74 -29.30 2.10 26.20
C VAL A 74 -28.30 1.08 26.73
N GLU A 75 -28.62 0.41 27.84
CA GLU A 75 -27.74 -0.61 28.42
C GLU A 75 -27.52 -1.79 27.45
N ARG A 76 -28.60 -2.27 26.80
CA ARG A 76 -28.51 -3.29 25.75
C ARG A 76 -27.67 -2.83 24.56
N LEU A 77 -27.93 -1.64 24.03
CA LEU A 77 -27.20 -1.10 22.88
C LEU A 77 -25.71 -0.91 23.20
N VAL A 78 -25.37 -0.45 24.40
CA VAL A 78 -23.97 -0.33 24.85
C VAL A 78 -23.31 -1.69 24.90
N GLN A 79 -23.98 -2.71 25.44
CA GLN A 79 -23.45 -4.07 25.50
C GLN A 79 -23.23 -4.67 24.10
N ASP A 80 -24.21 -4.58 23.21
CA ASP A 80 -24.13 -5.11 21.85
C ASP A 80 -23.05 -4.40 21.02
N ASN A 81 -22.96 -3.08 21.15
CA ASN A 81 -21.97 -2.31 20.41
C ASN A 81 -20.56 -2.59 20.92
N SER A 82 -20.38 -2.74 22.24
CA SER A 82 -19.10 -3.15 22.82
C SER A 82 -18.63 -4.51 22.30
N ALA A 83 -19.52 -5.50 22.24
CA ALA A 83 -19.21 -6.83 21.72
C ALA A 83 -18.84 -6.78 20.24
N THR A 84 -19.54 -5.97 19.46
CA THR A 84 -19.29 -5.77 18.02
C THR A 84 -17.92 -5.12 17.78
N VAL A 85 -17.58 -4.07 18.55
CA VAL A 85 -16.27 -3.41 18.46
C VAL A 85 -15.14 -4.38 18.79
N TYR A 86 -15.26 -5.18 19.85
CA TYR A 86 -14.26 -6.19 20.18
C TYR A 86 -14.06 -7.23 19.08
N LYS A 87 -15.15 -7.67 18.44
CA LYS A 87 -15.09 -8.62 17.33
C LYS A 87 -14.37 -8.01 16.12
N LEU A 88 -14.75 -6.80 15.71
CA LEU A 88 -14.14 -6.09 14.58
C LEU A 88 -12.64 -5.82 14.81
N GLN A 89 -12.24 -5.43 16.02
CA GLN A 89 -10.83 -5.23 16.36
C GLN A 89 -10.02 -6.52 16.25
N ARG A 90 -10.60 -7.67 16.65
CA ARG A 90 -9.94 -8.98 16.51
C ARG A 90 -9.78 -9.36 15.04
N ASP A 91 -10.84 -9.21 14.25
CA ASP A 91 -10.84 -9.54 12.83
C ASP A 91 -9.85 -8.66 12.05
N LEU A 92 -9.79 -7.36 12.38
CA LEU A 92 -8.82 -6.43 11.81
C LEU A 92 -7.38 -6.88 12.09
N SER A 93 -7.06 -7.21 13.35
CA SER A 93 -5.73 -7.69 13.73
C SER A 93 -5.34 -8.99 13.01
N ILE A 94 -6.29 -9.92 12.83
CA ILE A 94 -6.05 -11.16 12.08
C ILE A 94 -5.77 -10.84 10.61
N SER A 95 -6.58 -9.96 10.01
CA SER A 95 -6.44 -9.56 8.60
C SER A 95 -5.12 -8.85 8.35
N GLU A 96 -4.69 -7.94 9.23
CA GLU A 96 -3.39 -7.26 9.14
C GLU A 96 -2.22 -8.26 9.19
N ASN A 97 -2.29 -9.24 10.09
CA ASN A 97 -1.26 -10.29 10.18
C ASN A 97 -1.25 -11.23 8.97
N LEU A 98 -2.41 -11.47 8.34
CA LEU A 98 -2.50 -12.24 7.09
C LEU A 98 -1.93 -11.43 5.92
N LEU A 99 -2.27 -10.15 5.82
CA LEU A 99 -1.77 -9.26 4.78
C LEU A 99 -0.25 -9.16 4.84
N LYS A 100 0.30 -8.95 6.04
CA LYS A 100 1.76 -8.91 6.25
C LYS A 100 2.44 -10.19 5.78
N ARG A 101 1.94 -11.36 6.21
CA ARG A 101 2.48 -12.66 5.78
C ARG A 101 2.37 -12.88 4.27
N SER A 102 1.27 -12.46 3.67
CA SER A 102 1.08 -12.54 2.22
C SER A 102 2.10 -11.66 1.48
N ASN A 103 2.35 -10.44 1.96
CA ASN A 103 3.34 -9.54 1.38
C ASN A 103 4.76 -10.10 1.56
N ASP A 104 5.13 -10.57 2.75
CA ASP A 104 6.43 -11.20 2.99
C ASP A 104 6.66 -12.39 2.03
N ARG A 105 5.62 -13.19 1.78
CA ARG A 105 5.66 -14.31 0.84
C ARG A 105 5.71 -13.84 -0.62
N ILE A 106 5.01 -12.77 -0.99
CA ILE A 106 5.11 -12.17 -2.32
C ILE A 106 6.53 -11.67 -2.56
N ASP A 107 7.16 -11.02 -1.58
CA ASP A 107 8.54 -10.53 -1.71
C ASP A 107 9.54 -11.68 -1.79
N GLU A 108 9.33 -12.74 -1.03
CA GLU A 108 10.11 -13.99 -1.14
C GLU A 108 9.94 -14.63 -2.52
N LEU A 109 8.70 -14.77 -3.00
CA LEU A 109 8.42 -15.31 -4.33
C LEU A 109 8.94 -14.40 -5.45
N LYS A 110 8.91 -13.07 -5.30
CA LYS A 110 9.52 -12.14 -6.27
C LYS A 110 11.04 -12.29 -6.34
N ARG A 111 11.69 -12.56 -5.21
CA ARG A 111 13.12 -12.93 -5.15
C ARG A 111 13.37 -14.31 -5.78
N GLU A 112 12.41 -15.22 -5.72
CA GLU A 112 12.54 -16.59 -6.24
C GLU A 112 12.17 -16.74 -7.73
N ILE A 113 11.19 -15.95 -8.22
CA ILE A 113 10.59 -16.05 -9.56
C ILE A 113 11.36 -15.23 -10.59
N VAL A 114 11.89 -14.05 -10.23
CA VAL A 114 12.85 -13.38 -11.10
C VAL A 114 14.21 -13.96 -10.78
N ARG A 115 14.52 -15.12 -11.35
CA ARG A 115 15.92 -15.44 -11.59
C ARG A 115 16.41 -14.32 -12.49
N GLU A 116 17.15 -13.37 -11.91
CA GLU A 116 17.97 -12.44 -12.69
C GLU A 116 18.64 -13.30 -13.77
N GLN A 117 18.35 -13.00 -15.04
CA GLN A 117 19.10 -13.62 -16.13
C GLN A 117 20.51 -13.09 -15.94
N THR A 118 21.37 -13.85 -15.27
CA THR A 118 22.76 -13.44 -15.09
C THR A 118 23.56 -13.87 -16.30
N PHE A 119 24.74 -13.28 -16.50
CA PHE A 119 25.62 -13.68 -17.59
C PHE A 119 25.92 -15.19 -17.61
N ALA A 120 25.91 -15.85 -16.44
CA ALA A 120 26.08 -17.29 -16.32
C ALA A 120 24.95 -18.12 -16.99
N MET A 121 23.78 -17.52 -17.25
CA MET A 121 22.63 -18.16 -17.91
C MET A 121 22.61 -17.95 -19.43
N VAL A 122 23.48 -17.09 -19.96
CA VAL A 122 23.59 -16.84 -21.41
C VAL A 122 24.04 -18.11 -22.13
N GLU A 123 23.47 -18.33 -23.31
CA GLU A 123 23.83 -19.46 -24.17
C GLU A 123 25.30 -19.34 -24.64
N PRO A 124 25.98 -20.47 -24.89
CA PRO A 124 27.34 -20.44 -25.40
C PRO A 124 27.39 -19.88 -26.83
N ASP A 125 28.34 -18.97 -27.07
CA ASP A 125 28.61 -18.41 -28.40
C ASP A 125 29.36 -19.40 -29.29
N GLY A 126 30.15 -20.28 -28.68
CA GLY A 126 30.98 -21.25 -29.39
C GLY A 126 31.67 -22.25 -28.48
N GLU A 127 32.72 -22.89 -29.01
CA GLU A 127 33.50 -23.91 -28.32
C GLU A 127 35.00 -23.81 -28.62
N VAL A 128 35.80 -24.33 -27.69
CA VAL A 128 37.25 -24.52 -27.83
C VAL A 128 37.52 -25.78 -28.65
N LEU A 129 38.14 -25.62 -29.82
CA LEU A 129 38.53 -26.71 -30.71
C LEU A 129 39.80 -27.41 -30.25
N ASN A 130 40.81 -26.64 -29.84
CA ASN A 130 42.11 -27.19 -29.44
C ASN A 130 42.82 -26.28 -28.45
N VAL A 131 43.67 -26.85 -27.60
CA VAL A 131 44.42 -26.15 -26.56
C VAL A 131 45.89 -26.57 -26.62
N SER A 132 46.78 -25.58 -26.60
CA SER A 132 48.22 -25.77 -26.45
C SER A 132 48.67 -25.06 -25.17
N GLU A 133 48.80 -25.83 -24.09
CA GLU A 133 49.28 -25.33 -22.80
C GLU A 133 50.72 -24.81 -22.89
N GLU A 134 51.58 -25.48 -23.66
CA GLU A 134 52.97 -25.07 -23.88
C GLU A 134 53.08 -23.67 -24.50
N LEU A 135 52.18 -23.35 -25.43
CA LEU A 135 52.16 -22.05 -26.11
C LEU A 135 51.30 -21.00 -25.38
N GLY A 136 50.54 -21.40 -24.35
CA GLY A 136 49.53 -20.54 -23.71
C GLY A 136 48.42 -20.11 -24.68
N LYS A 137 48.08 -20.96 -25.65
CA LYS A 137 47.15 -20.64 -26.75
C LYS A 137 46.06 -21.68 -26.89
N ALA A 138 44.93 -21.26 -27.44
CA ALA A 138 43.87 -22.16 -27.85
C ALA A 138 43.32 -21.73 -29.22
N TRP A 139 42.45 -22.58 -29.79
CA TRP A 139 41.71 -22.30 -31.01
C TRP A 139 40.23 -22.49 -30.75
N ILE A 140 39.41 -21.55 -31.21
CA ILE A 140 37.97 -21.57 -31.06
C ILE A 140 37.28 -21.73 -32.41
N ASN A 141 36.03 -22.20 -32.39
CA ASN A 141 35.23 -22.45 -33.59
C ASN A 141 34.57 -21.20 -34.20
N LEU A 142 34.95 -20.00 -33.75
CA LEU A 142 34.48 -18.73 -34.26
C LEU A 142 35.54 -18.08 -35.17
N GLY A 143 35.11 -17.54 -36.30
CA GLY A 143 35.98 -16.90 -37.29
C GLY A 143 35.38 -15.63 -37.89
N THR A 144 35.93 -15.23 -39.04
CA THR A 144 35.48 -14.04 -39.77
C THR A 144 34.04 -14.18 -40.27
N ASN A 145 33.64 -15.41 -40.64
CA ASN A 145 32.26 -15.69 -41.08
C ASN A 145 31.24 -15.45 -39.97
N ASP A 146 31.68 -15.55 -38.72
CA ASP A 146 30.86 -15.33 -37.51
C ASP A 146 31.01 -13.89 -36.99
N ARG A 147 31.61 -12.98 -37.78
CA ARG A 147 31.82 -11.56 -37.45
C ARG A 147 32.69 -11.32 -36.21
N LEU A 148 33.52 -12.29 -35.84
CA LEU A 148 34.43 -12.16 -34.71
C LEU A 148 35.42 -10.98 -34.91
N ARG A 149 35.78 -10.32 -33.81
CA ARG A 149 36.77 -9.23 -33.79
C ARG A 149 37.95 -9.56 -32.88
N ARG A 150 39.10 -9.03 -33.25
CA ARG A 150 40.35 -9.21 -32.50
C ARG A 150 40.29 -8.39 -31.20
N GLY A 151 40.85 -8.93 -30.12
CA GLY A 151 40.87 -8.30 -28.80
C GLY A 151 39.62 -8.56 -27.96
N LEU A 152 38.64 -9.30 -28.49
CA LEU A 152 37.50 -9.76 -27.70
C LEU A 152 37.95 -10.79 -26.67
N VAL A 153 37.40 -10.68 -25.46
CA VAL A 153 37.62 -11.63 -24.36
C VAL A 153 36.39 -12.49 -24.18
N PHE A 154 36.59 -13.80 -24.04
CA PHE A 154 35.55 -14.77 -23.73
C PHE A 154 35.83 -15.45 -22.39
N ASP A 155 34.75 -15.69 -21.63
CA ASP A 155 34.75 -16.63 -20.52
C ASP A 155 34.66 -18.03 -21.07
N VAL A 156 35.55 -18.91 -20.63
CA VAL A 156 35.59 -20.32 -21.00
C VAL A 156 34.99 -21.13 -19.86
N PHE A 157 34.01 -21.96 -20.16
CA PHE A 157 33.27 -22.71 -19.15
C PHE A 157 32.88 -24.11 -19.61
N ALA A 158 32.48 -24.94 -18.65
CA ALA A 158 31.90 -26.25 -18.89
C ALA A 158 30.64 -26.47 -18.05
N TYR A 159 29.73 -27.32 -18.52
CA TYR A 159 28.57 -27.77 -17.73
C TYR A 159 28.91 -29.00 -16.89
N GLN A 160 28.66 -28.92 -15.59
CA GLN A 160 28.71 -30.08 -14.70
C GLN A 160 27.36 -30.82 -14.65
N LYS A 161 27.38 -32.03 -14.08
CA LYS A 161 26.17 -32.82 -13.78
C LYS A 161 25.17 -31.95 -13.02
N GLY A 162 23.97 -31.81 -13.57
CA GLY A 162 22.92 -30.92 -13.06
C GLY A 162 22.81 -29.58 -13.77
N GLY A 163 23.53 -29.35 -14.88
CA GLY A 163 23.39 -28.16 -15.72
C GLY A 163 24.06 -26.91 -15.16
N LYS A 164 24.88 -27.05 -14.11
CA LYS A 164 25.60 -25.93 -13.52
C LYS A 164 26.80 -25.54 -14.38
N ARG A 165 26.86 -24.29 -14.84
CA ARG A 165 28.02 -23.69 -15.51
C ARG A 165 29.18 -23.51 -14.52
N ILE A 166 30.38 -23.87 -14.95
CA ILE A 166 31.64 -23.66 -14.23
C ILE A 166 32.62 -22.96 -15.15
N SER A 167 32.96 -21.72 -14.81
CA SER A 167 34.05 -21.01 -15.47
C SER A 167 35.38 -21.68 -15.15
N LYS A 168 36.21 -21.81 -16.19
CA LYS A 168 37.54 -22.40 -16.18
C LYS A 168 38.64 -21.36 -16.41
N GLY A 169 38.30 -20.22 -16.99
CA GLY A 169 39.25 -19.15 -17.27
C GLY A 169 38.80 -18.25 -18.40
N ARG A 170 39.70 -17.38 -18.88
CA ARG A 170 39.41 -16.42 -19.95
C ARG A 170 40.40 -16.51 -21.08
N ILE A 171 39.93 -16.20 -22.28
CA ILE A 171 40.71 -16.20 -23.52
C ILE A 171 40.53 -14.90 -24.29
N GLU A 172 41.56 -14.43 -24.97
CA GLU A 172 41.53 -13.22 -25.81
C GLU A 172 41.79 -13.59 -27.28
N VAL A 173 40.99 -13.04 -28.19
CA VAL A 173 41.15 -13.25 -29.64
C VAL A 173 42.39 -12.54 -30.18
N LEU A 174 43.39 -13.31 -30.64
CA LEU A 174 44.65 -12.78 -31.19
C LEU A 174 44.62 -12.65 -32.71
N SER A 175 44.18 -13.70 -33.40
CA SER A 175 44.12 -13.73 -34.87
C SER A 175 42.92 -14.53 -35.32
N ILE A 176 42.33 -14.11 -36.43
CA ILE A 176 41.05 -14.63 -36.91
C ILE A 176 41.26 -15.22 -38.30
N GLN A 177 40.73 -16.43 -38.51
CA GLN A 177 40.67 -17.09 -39.79
C GLN A 177 39.20 -17.20 -40.23
N ASP A 178 38.93 -17.83 -41.38
CA ASP A 178 37.57 -17.87 -41.94
C ASP A 178 36.57 -18.60 -41.02
N ARG A 179 37.00 -19.69 -40.38
CA ARG A 179 36.14 -20.62 -39.63
C ARG A 179 36.64 -20.97 -38.22
N TYR A 180 37.76 -20.39 -37.82
CA TYR A 180 38.35 -20.59 -36.50
C TYR A 180 39.22 -19.38 -36.18
N SER A 181 39.59 -19.25 -34.91
CA SER A 181 40.47 -18.17 -34.46
C SER A 181 41.48 -18.68 -33.44
N GLU A 182 42.67 -18.10 -33.47
CA GLU A 182 43.70 -18.32 -32.45
C GLU A 182 43.50 -17.32 -31.30
N VAL A 183 43.48 -17.86 -30.08
CA VAL A 183 43.27 -17.10 -28.85
C VAL A 183 44.45 -17.27 -27.89
N ALA A 184 44.75 -16.24 -27.10
CA ALA A 184 45.64 -16.33 -25.95
C ALA A 184 44.84 -16.76 -24.72
N ILE A 185 45.40 -17.65 -23.90
CA ILE A 185 44.84 -17.98 -22.59
C ILE A 185 45.30 -16.90 -21.61
N LEU A 186 44.37 -16.08 -21.11
CA LEU A 186 44.66 -15.02 -20.15
C LEU A 186 44.84 -15.59 -18.75
N GLU A 187 43.95 -16.51 -18.36
CA GLU A 187 44.00 -17.15 -17.06
C GLU A 187 43.39 -18.55 -17.08
N ASN A 188 43.84 -19.40 -16.14
CA ASN A 188 43.20 -20.65 -15.76
C ASN A 188 42.81 -20.54 -14.29
N LEU A 189 41.51 -20.61 -13.99
CA LEU A 189 40.97 -20.45 -12.64
C LEU A 189 41.30 -21.65 -11.74
N ASP A 190 41.27 -22.87 -12.30
CA ASP A 190 41.60 -24.10 -11.59
C ASP A 190 42.72 -24.86 -12.32
N ARG A 191 43.85 -25.02 -11.64
CA ARG A 191 45.01 -25.77 -12.16
C ARG A 191 44.72 -27.26 -12.35
N PHE A 192 43.75 -27.81 -11.62
CA PHE A 192 43.36 -29.22 -11.73
C PHE A 192 42.25 -29.45 -12.76
N ASN A 193 41.63 -28.37 -13.24
CA ASN A 193 40.60 -28.40 -14.27
C ASN A 193 40.82 -27.26 -15.28
N PRO A 194 41.95 -27.29 -16.03
CA PRO A 194 42.29 -26.23 -16.97
C PRO A 194 41.34 -26.20 -18.18
N ILE A 195 41.44 -25.12 -18.95
CA ILE A 195 40.77 -24.99 -20.25
C ILE A 195 41.19 -26.16 -21.16
N SER A 196 40.19 -26.79 -21.78
CA SER A 196 40.33 -28.02 -22.55
C SER A 196 39.45 -27.96 -23.81
N THR A 197 39.75 -28.83 -24.79
CA THR A 197 38.90 -29.00 -25.98
C THR A 197 37.46 -29.37 -25.58
N GLY A 198 36.49 -28.75 -26.23
CA GLY A 198 35.06 -28.92 -26.00
C GLY A 198 34.49 -28.04 -24.88
N ASP A 199 35.31 -27.24 -24.20
CA ASP A 199 34.81 -26.20 -23.32
C ASP A 199 34.10 -25.12 -24.14
N MET A 200 33.03 -24.57 -23.58
CA MET A 200 32.19 -23.56 -24.21
C MET A 200 32.71 -22.17 -23.92
N ILE A 201 32.40 -21.22 -24.80
CA ILE A 201 32.84 -19.83 -24.66
C ILE A 201 31.62 -18.90 -24.73
N ALA A 202 31.64 -17.84 -23.93
CA ALA A 202 30.66 -16.75 -24.04
C ALA A 202 31.30 -15.38 -23.75
N SER A 203 30.84 -14.34 -24.42
CA SER A 203 31.25 -12.95 -24.16
C SER A 203 30.04 -12.01 -24.21
N PRO A 204 29.90 -11.06 -23.26
CA PRO A 204 28.83 -10.07 -23.36
C PRO A 204 29.03 -9.11 -24.55
N PHE A 205 30.23 -9.08 -25.14
CA PHE A 205 30.59 -8.18 -26.26
C PHE A 205 30.50 -8.83 -27.63
N TYR A 206 30.01 -10.06 -27.70
CA TYR A 206 29.90 -10.79 -28.95
C TYR A 206 28.48 -11.33 -29.13
N ASP A 207 27.93 -11.06 -30.30
CA ASP A 207 26.74 -11.72 -30.84
C ASP A 207 27.00 -11.94 -32.34
N GLY A 208 26.69 -13.14 -32.84
CA GLY A 208 26.95 -13.51 -34.24
C GLY A 208 26.02 -12.82 -35.24
N GLU A 209 24.86 -12.36 -34.78
CA GLU A 209 23.79 -11.77 -35.59
C GLU A 209 23.73 -10.24 -35.45
N ASP A 210 23.89 -9.71 -34.23
CA ASP A 210 23.66 -8.31 -33.88
C ASP A 210 24.80 -7.67 -33.06
N VAL A 211 24.63 -6.40 -32.70
CA VAL A 211 25.59 -5.63 -31.88
C VAL A 211 25.05 -5.53 -30.46
N PRO A 212 25.73 -6.09 -29.43
CA PRO A 212 25.22 -6.09 -28.07
C PRO A 212 24.95 -4.69 -27.52
N VAL A 213 23.75 -4.47 -26.98
CA VAL A 213 23.27 -3.21 -26.43
C VAL A 213 23.29 -3.26 -24.90
N PHE A 214 23.98 -2.30 -24.30
CA PHE A 214 24.15 -2.15 -22.86
C PHE A 214 23.41 -0.93 -22.34
N VAL A 215 22.82 -1.04 -21.15
CA VAL A 215 22.26 0.10 -20.40
C VAL A 215 22.76 0.06 -18.97
N PHE A 216 23.19 1.19 -18.43
CA PHE A 216 23.60 1.25 -17.02
C PHE A 216 22.39 1.46 -16.11
N ALA A 217 22.33 0.69 -15.03
CA ALA A 217 21.38 0.88 -13.93
C ALA A 217 22.16 1.28 -12.68
N GLY A 218 21.84 2.46 -12.14
CA GLY A 218 22.50 3.06 -10.97
C GLY A 218 23.36 4.28 -11.31
N ASP A 219 23.97 4.89 -10.29
CA ASP A 219 24.57 6.23 -10.40
C ASP A 219 26.10 6.25 -10.22
N THR A 220 26.66 5.23 -9.58
CA THR A 220 28.06 5.27 -9.12
C THR A 220 28.78 3.95 -9.37
N ALA A 221 29.91 4.04 -10.04
CA ALA A 221 30.87 2.94 -10.16
C ALA A 221 31.57 2.68 -8.80
N THR A 222 31.70 1.41 -8.39
CA THR A 222 32.35 1.02 -7.12
C THR A 222 33.72 0.40 -7.30
N ASN A 223 34.12 0.17 -8.55
CA ASN A 223 35.37 -0.51 -8.89
C ASN A 223 36.65 0.30 -8.58
N GLY A 224 36.53 1.62 -8.39
CA GLY A 224 37.65 2.50 -8.02
C GLY A 224 38.70 2.75 -9.12
N ARG A 225 38.52 2.23 -10.33
CA ARG A 225 39.43 2.37 -11.48
C ARG A 225 38.82 3.13 -12.65
N TYR A 226 37.56 2.83 -12.96
CA TYR A 226 36.83 3.33 -14.12
C TYR A 226 35.54 4.03 -13.66
N SER A 227 35.31 5.23 -14.19
CA SER A 227 34.00 5.87 -14.12
C SER A 227 32.98 5.15 -15.02
N LEU A 228 31.70 5.50 -14.89
CA LEU A 228 30.65 5.02 -15.80
C LEU A 228 30.98 5.38 -17.26
N GLU A 229 31.48 6.59 -17.50
CA GLU A 229 31.91 7.04 -18.83
C GLU A 229 33.10 6.23 -19.37
N ASP A 230 34.06 5.88 -18.50
CA ASP A 230 35.18 5.02 -18.88
C ASP A 230 34.72 3.61 -19.27
N MET A 231 33.81 3.04 -18.49
CA MET A 231 33.22 1.73 -18.78
C MET A 231 32.41 1.77 -20.07
N ALA A 232 31.60 2.82 -20.30
CA ALA A 232 30.86 3.00 -21.53
C ALA A 232 31.77 3.06 -22.77
N ARG A 233 32.86 3.85 -22.70
CA ARG A 233 33.85 3.91 -23.78
C ARG A 233 34.54 2.57 -24.03
N LYS A 234 34.79 1.78 -22.98
CA LYS A 234 35.36 0.43 -23.12
C LYS A 234 34.36 -0.53 -23.76
N ILE A 235 33.09 -0.50 -23.36
CA ILE A 235 32.02 -1.29 -24.00
C ILE A 235 31.99 -1.00 -25.50
N GLU A 236 32.00 0.27 -25.89
CA GLU A 236 32.03 0.69 -27.30
C GLU A 236 33.30 0.24 -28.02
N LEU A 237 34.46 0.33 -27.36
CA LEU A 237 35.73 -0.12 -27.91
C LEU A 237 35.73 -1.63 -28.21
N PHE A 238 35.13 -2.43 -27.32
CA PHE A 238 34.99 -3.88 -27.49
C PHE A 238 33.83 -4.28 -28.40
N GLY A 239 33.10 -3.31 -28.95
CA GLY A 239 32.12 -3.54 -30.01
C GLY A 239 30.67 -3.62 -29.55
N GLY A 240 30.38 -3.36 -28.28
CA GLY A 240 29.01 -3.10 -27.82
C GLY A 240 28.56 -1.67 -28.10
N VAL A 241 27.31 -1.34 -27.77
CA VAL A 241 26.79 0.02 -27.77
C VAL A 241 26.11 0.33 -26.45
N VAL A 242 26.23 1.57 -25.97
CA VAL A 242 25.58 2.01 -24.73
C VAL A 242 24.36 2.86 -25.06
N SER A 243 23.23 2.54 -24.45
CA SER A 243 21.97 3.28 -24.55
C SER A 243 21.63 3.89 -23.19
N ASP A 244 20.94 5.03 -23.22
CA ASP A 244 20.47 5.72 -22.01
C ASP A 244 19.26 5.02 -21.37
N LYS A 245 18.55 4.16 -22.12
CA LYS A 245 17.29 3.56 -21.68
C LYS A 245 17.18 2.11 -22.09
N VAL A 246 16.59 1.31 -21.20
CA VAL A 246 16.19 -0.07 -21.47
C VAL A 246 15.05 -0.09 -22.49
N GLN A 247 15.25 -0.86 -23.55
CA GLN A 247 14.35 -1.03 -24.69
C GLN A 247 14.25 -2.53 -25.03
N LEU A 248 13.38 -2.88 -25.98
CA LEU A 248 13.19 -4.28 -26.38
C LEU A 248 14.44 -4.93 -26.99
N ASN A 249 15.34 -4.12 -27.54
CA ASN A 249 16.63 -4.56 -28.09
C ASN A 249 17.80 -4.38 -27.10
N THR A 250 17.52 -4.23 -25.80
CA THR A 250 18.57 -4.20 -24.79
C THR A 250 18.94 -5.62 -24.40
N ASP A 251 20.22 -5.97 -24.58
CA ASP A 251 20.73 -7.31 -24.27
C ASP A 251 21.22 -7.38 -22.83
N PHE A 252 21.90 -6.33 -22.37
CA PHE A 252 22.50 -6.29 -21.05
C PHE A 252 22.16 -5.02 -20.27
N VAL A 253 21.84 -5.20 -18.98
CA VAL A 253 21.78 -4.11 -18.01
C VAL A 253 22.94 -4.22 -17.04
N VAL A 254 23.81 -3.22 -17.05
CA VAL A 254 24.99 -3.14 -16.17
C VAL A 254 24.56 -2.60 -14.81
N ALA A 255 24.51 -3.47 -13.81
CA ALA A 255 24.16 -3.12 -12.45
C ALA A 255 25.35 -2.53 -11.69
N VAL A 256 25.28 -1.23 -11.37
CA VAL A 256 26.25 -0.52 -10.52
C VAL A 256 25.62 -0.12 -9.19
N LYS A 257 26.28 0.71 -8.38
CA LYS A 257 25.70 1.13 -7.09
C LYS A 257 24.38 1.86 -7.29
N GLY A 258 23.40 1.53 -6.44
CA GLY A 258 22.08 2.15 -6.46
C GLY A 258 21.14 1.59 -7.52
N TYR A 259 21.55 0.58 -8.30
CA TYR A 259 20.74 0.00 -9.38
C TYR A 259 19.34 -0.47 -8.95
N GLU A 260 19.19 -1.00 -7.73
CA GLU A 260 17.94 -1.58 -7.24
C GLU A 260 16.77 -0.58 -7.16
N GLU A 261 17.07 0.73 -7.08
CA GLU A 261 16.08 1.79 -7.00
C GLU A 261 15.83 2.47 -8.36
N THR A 262 16.40 1.93 -9.44
CA THR A 262 16.34 2.55 -10.78
C THR A 262 15.24 1.95 -11.65
N PRO A 263 14.51 2.78 -12.43
CA PRO A 263 13.52 2.30 -13.40
C PRO A 263 14.10 1.34 -14.44
N GLU A 264 15.37 1.52 -14.80
CA GLU A 264 16.09 0.67 -15.75
C GLU A 264 16.20 -0.76 -15.22
N TYR A 265 16.50 -0.94 -13.93
CA TYR A 265 16.60 -2.25 -13.32
C TYR A 265 15.23 -2.96 -13.22
N ASP A 266 14.19 -2.24 -12.81
CA ASP A 266 12.84 -2.79 -12.77
C ASP A 266 12.38 -3.24 -14.16
N LEU A 267 12.61 -2.40 -15.18
CA LEU A 267 12.25 -2.72 -16.55
C LEU A 267 13.07 -3.90 -17.11
N ALA A 268 14.35 -4.00 -16.76
CA ALA A 268 15.20 -5.13 -17.12
C ALA A 268 14.62 -6.46 -16.60
N ARG A 269 14.16 -6.46 -15.33
CA ARG A 269 13.53 -7.63 -14.70
C ARG A 269 12.22 -8.00 -15.37
N ASP A 270 11.40 -7.01 -15.70
CA ASP A 270 10.10 -7.22 -16.35
C ASP A 270 10.25 -7.74 -17.78
N LEU A 271 11.25 -7.26 -18.51
CA LEU A 271 11.56 -7.69 -19.89
C LEU A 271 12.41 -8.95 -19.96
N GLY A 272 12.99 -9.40 -18.84
CA GLY A 272 13.88 -10.55 -18.79
C GLY A 272 15.26 -10.30 -19.40
N VAL A 273 15.71 -9.04 -19.41
CA VAL A 273 17.04 -8.63 -19.92
C VAL A 273 18.13 -9.15 -18.99
N THR A 274 19.28 -9.53 -19.56
CA THR A 274 20.39 -10.07 -18.79
C THR A 274 21.02 -8.98 -17.90
N ILE A 275 21.11 -9.24 -16.59
CA ILE A 275 21.80 -8.38 -15.65
C ILE A 275 23.27 -8.77 -15.62
N LEU A 276 24.14 -7.81 -15.92
CA LEU A 276 25.60 -7.93 -15.83
C LEU A 276 26.09 -7.07 -14.65
N ARG A 277 26.68 -7.68 -13.63
CA ARG A 277 27.19 -6.93 -12.48
C ARG A 277 28.45 -6.17 -12.85
N GLU A 278 28.71 -5.05 -12.18
CA GLU A 278 29.93 -4.26 -12.37
C GLU A 278 31.20 -5.13 -12.32
N ALA A 279 31.30 -6.04 -11.34
CA ALA A 279 32.46 -6.93 -11.22
C ALA A 279 32.61 -7.87 -12.43
N GLU A 280 31.51 -8.39 -12.96
CA GLU A 280 31.51 -9.29 -14.12
C GLU A 280 31.94 -8.54 -15.38
N LEU A 281 31.41 -7.32 -15.60
CA LEU A 281 31.82 -6.48 -16.72
C LEU A 281 33.34 -6.24 -16.73
N LEU A 282 33.92 -5.96 -15.56
CA LEU A 282 35.35 -5.68 -15.43
C LEU A 282 36.23 -6.85 -15.87
N GLU A 283 35.79 -8.09 -15.70
CA GLU A 283 36.55 -9.27 -16.14
C GLU A 283 36.79 -9.29 -17.65
N PHE A 284 35.95 -8.60 -18.43
CA PHE A 284 36.03 -8.53 -19.88
C PHE A 284 36.62 -7.22 -20.41
N ILE A 285 36.86 -6.22 -19.56
CA ILE A 285 37.37 -4.90 -19.97
C ILE A 285 38.65 -4.47 -19.25
N ASP A 286 39.07 -5.19 -18.21
CA ASP A 286 40.26 -4.92 -17.40
C ASP A 286 41.33 -5.99 -17.64
N PHE A 287 42.21 -5.76 -18.63
CA PHE A 287 43.35 -6.62 -18.95
C PHE A 287 44.51 -5.83 -19.57
#